data_AF-A0A1G5VTX2-F1
#
_entry.id   AF-A0A1G5VTX2-F1
#
_cell.length_a   1.000
_cell.length_b   1.000
_cell.length_c   1.000
_cell.angle_alpha   90.00
_cell.angle_beta   90.00
_cell.angle_gamma   90.00
#
_symmetry.space_group_name_H-M   'P 1'
#
loop_
_entity.id
_entity.type
_entity.pdbx_description
1 polymer ?
#
loop_
_entity_poly.entity_id
_entity_poly.type
_entity_poly.pdbx_seq_one_letter_code
_entity_poly.pdbx_strand_id
1 'polypeptide(L)'
;MDCLFDCCTSLKDLNPLASWDVSNAKYMCEMFEHCTSLEDLSPLANWDVSNVEAMTTIFACCSSLTDLSPLKDWDVSSVTEMDDAFEGCVHLEDLSPLAGWDVSNLNSMERMFSGCSGLVDLSCLNEWDVSNVEDMKDLFKDCNSIEKYPEWYED
;
A
#
# COMPACT_ATOMS: atom_id res chain seq x y z
N MET A 1 -10.66 -6.51 10.00
CA MET A 1 -9.76 -7.65 10.17
C MET A 1 -8.43 -7.00 10.42
N ASP A 2 -8.17 -6.72 11.70
CA ASP A 2 -7.18 -5.70 12.04
C ASP A 2 -6.06 -6.34 12.88
N CYS A 3 -4.84 -5.85 12.70
CA CYS A 3 -3.64 -6.21 13.49
C CYS A 3 -3.29 -7.72 13.53
N LEU A 4 -3.70 -8.51 12.54
CA LEU A 4 -3.64 -9.98 12.63
C LEU A 4 -2.20 -10.54 12.67
N PHE A 5 -1.29 -9.96 11.89
CA PHE A 5 0.12 -10.31 11.84
C PHE A 5 1.02 -9.14 12.23
N ASP A 6 0.49 -8.12 12.90
CA ASP A 6 1.30 -7.01 13.40
C ASP A 6 2.51 -7.53 14.19
N CYS A 7 3.67 -6.92 13.95
CA CYS A 7 4.96 -7.23 14.54
C CYS A 7 5.44 -8.68 14.34
N CYS A 8 4.86 -9.43 13.40
CA CYS A 8 5.33 -10.77 13.03
C CYS A 8 6.59 -10.67 12.16
N THR A 9 7.68 -10.19 12.75
CA THR A 9 8.98 -9.91 12.09
C THR A 9 9.63 -11.09 11.39
N SER A 10 9.17 -12.33 11.63
CA SER A 10 9.64 -13.56 10.96
C SER A 10 8.65 -14.13 9.93
N LEU A 11 7.51 -13.48 9.70
CA LEU A 11 6.52 -13.92 8.73
C LEU A 11 7.09 -13.78 7.31
N LYS A 12 7.02 -14.86 6.54
CA LYS A 12 7.44 -14.93 5.13
C LYS A 12 6.42 -15.64 4.26
N ASP A 13 5.85 -16.72 4.78
CA ASP A 13 4.93 -17.58 4.05
C ASP A 13 3.48 -17.17 4.27
N LEU A 14 2.88 -16.59 3.24
CA LEU A 14 1.45 -16.25 3.23
C LEU A 14 0.59 -17.32 2.55
N ASN A 15 1.13 -18.46 2.08
CA ASN A 15 0.35 -19.50 1.42
C ASN A 15 -0.87 -19.99 2.22
N PRO A 16 -0.82 -20.11 3.56
CA PRO A 16 -2.01 -20.47 4.34
C PRO A 16 -3.18 -19.49 4.19
N LEU A 17 -2.93 -18.25 3.75
CA LEU A 17 -3.92 -17.20 3.58
C LEU A 17 -4.53 -17.15 2.18
N ALA A 18 -3.96 -17.88 1.21
CA ALA A 18 -4.39 -17.82 -0.19
C ALA A 18 -5.85 -18.22 -0.43
N SER A 19 -6.44 -18.98 0.49
CA SER A 19 -7.83 -19.47 0.43
C SER A 19 -8.80 -18.68 1.31
N TRP A 20 -8.34 -17.62 1.96
CA TRP A 20 -9.20 -16.81 2.82
C TRP A 20 -10.23 -16.05 1.98
N ASP A 21 -11.48 -16.11 2.42
CA ASP A 21 -12.55 -15.28 1.88
C ASP A 21 -12.59 -13.96 2.67
N VAL A 22 -12.07 -12.90 2.04
CA VAL A 22 -12.08 -11.54 2.56
C VAL A 22 -13.13 -10.64 1.90
N SER A 23 -14.00 -11.21 1.04
CA SER A 23 -14.99 -10.45 0.25
C SER A 23 -15.98 -9.64 1.09
N ASN A 24 -16.15 -9.98 2.36
CA ASN A 24 -17.02 -9.25 3.29
C ASN A 24 -16.25 -8.38 4.30
N ALA A 25 -14.93 -8.29 4.19
CA ALA A 25 -14.12 -7.45 5.06
C ALA A 25 -14.40 -5.97 4.75
N LYS A 26 -14.67 -5.20 5.81
CA LYS A 26 -14.81 -3.73 5.72
C LYS A 26 -13.53 -2.98 6.08
N TYR A 27 -12.73 -3.56 6.97
CA TYR A 27 -11.49 -2.97 7.45
C TYR A 27 -10.38 -4.02 7.33
N MET A 28 -9.21 -3.61 6.86
CA MET A 28 -8.02 -4.44 6.74
C MET A 28 -6.80 -3.66 7.23
N CYS A 29 -6.95 -2.97 8.37
CA CYS A 29 -5.93 -2.09 8.92
C CYS A 29 -4.84 -2.90 9.65
N GLU A 30 -3.59 -2.46 9.57
CA GLU A 30 -2.46 -3.00 10.35
C GLU A 30 -2.23 -4.52 10.16
N MET A 31 -2.74 -5.14 9.09
CA MET A 31 -2.75 -6.61 9.00
C MET A 31 -1.35 -7.22 8.97
N PHE A 32 -0.38 -6.56 8.33
CA PHE A 32 1.00 -7.01 8.20
C PHE A 32 2.01 -5.96 8.68
N GLU A 33 1.56 -5.00 9.49
CA GLU A 33 2.44 -3.97 10.06
C GLU A 33 3.67 -4.60 10.73
N HIS A 34 4.84 -4.00 10.52
CA HIS A 34 6.12 -4.47 11.07
C HIS A 34 6.49 -5.93 10.73
N CYS A 35 5.91 -6.53 9.69
CA CYS A 35 6.36 -7.81 9.12
C CYS A 35 7.66 -7.62 8.32
N THR A 36 8.77 -7.32 9.01
CA THR A 36 10.06 -6.94 8.40
C THR A 36 10.71 -8.02 7.55
N SER A 37 10.24 -9.27 7.60
CA SER A 37 10.74 -10.38 6.77
C SER A 37 9.84 -10.70 5.58
N LEU A 38 8.71 -10.01 5.42
CA LEU A 38 7.72 -10.30 4.38
C LEU A 38 8.24 -9.82 3.02
N GLU A 39 8.28 -10.74 2.05
CA GLU A 39 8.85 -10.51 0.71
C GLU A 39 7.84 -10.84 -0.41
N ASP A 40 7.03 -11.89 -0.23
CA ASP A 40 6.14 -12.44 -1.26
C ASP A 40 4.66 -12.22 -0.92
N LEU A 41 3.99 -11.38 -1.72
CA LEU A 41 2.56 -11.11 -1.62
C LEU A 41 1.71 -11.97 -2.58
N SER A 42 2.31 -12.88 -3.36
CA SER A 42 1.58 -13.69 -4.35
C SER A 42 0.40 -14.49 -3.78
N PRO A 43 0.41 -14.97 -2.52
CA PRO A 43 -0.76 -15.62 -1.94
C PRO A 43 -1.97 -14.68 -1.79
N LEU A 44 -1.78 -13.36 -1.75
CA LEU A 44 -2.84 -12.36 -1.59
C LEU A 44 -3.44 -11.91 -2.93
N ALA A 45 -2.88 -12.34 -4.07
CA ALA A 45 -3.22 -11.81 -5.38
C ALA A 45 -4.70 -11.97 -5.78
N ASN A 46 -5.38 -13.00 -5.23
CA ASN A 46 -6.78 -13.29 -5.54
C ASN A 46 -7.74 -12.87 -4.42
N TRP A 47 -7.30 -12.09 -3.45
CA TRP A 47 -8.18 -11.54 -2.43
C TRP A 47 -9.17 -10.55 -3.06
N ASP A 48 -10.46 -10.78 -2.82
CA ASP A 48 -11.51 -9.83 -3.18
C ASP A 48 -11.61 -8.74 -2.12
N VAL A 49 -10.96 -7.61 -2.39
CA VAL A 49 -10.93 -6.43 -1.49
C VAL A 49 -11.94 -5.36 -1.89
N SER A 50 -12.85 -5.64 -2.84
CA SER A 50 -13.79 -4.65 -3.41
C SER A 50 -14.77 -4.04 -2.41
N ASN A 51 -14.95 -4.66 -1.23
CA ASN A 51 -15.83 -4.17 -0.17
C ASN A 51 -15.08 -3.48 0.99
N VAL A 52 -13.75 -3.45 0.94
CA VAL A 52 -12.91 -2.84 1.98
C VAL A 52 -13.01 -1.32 1.90
N GLU A 53 -13.22 -0.69 3.04
CA GLU A 53 -13.37 0.76 3.21
C GLU A 53 -12.10 1.39 3.78
N ALA A 54 -11.30 0.68 4.57
CA ALA A 54 -10.03 1.19 5.10
C ALA A 54 -8.90 0.14 5.07
N MET A 55 -7.71 0.59 4.66
CA MET A 55 -6.46 -0.18 4.57
C MET A 55 -5.28 0.54 5.25
N THR A 56 -5.57 1.32 6.30
CA THR A 56 -4.55 2.04 7.07
C THR A 56 -3.45 1.09 7.56
N THR A 57 -2.19 1.45 7.31
CA THR A 57 -1.01 0.74 7.86
C THR A 57 -0.88 -0.73 7.42
N ILE A 58 -1.61 -1.19 6.39
CA ILE A 58 -1.72 -2.63 6.05
C ILE A 58 -0.35 -3.32 5.85
N PHE A 59 0.63 -2.66 5.22
CA PHE A 59 1.99 -3.14 4.99
C PHE A 59 3.07 -2.19 5.57
N ALA A 60 2.71 -1.35 6.54
CA ALA A 60 3.68 -0.41 7.11
C ALA A 60 4.88 -1.16 7.74
N CYS A 61 6.06 -0.60 7.56
CA CYS A 61 7.33 -1.13 8.01
C CYS A 61 7.66 -2.56 7.54
N CYS A 62 7.06 -3.04 6.45
CA CYS A 62 7.46 -4.26 5.74
C CYS A 62 8.77 -4.02 4.96
N SER A 63 9.87 -3.82 5.69
CA SER A 63 11.14 -3.37 5.10
C SER A 63 11.75 -4.33 4.08
N SER A 64 11.40 -5.62 4.07
CA SER A 64 11.85 -6.59 3.04
C SER A 64 10.98 -6.63 1.78
N LEU A 65 9.87 -5.90 1.74
CA LEU A 65 8.96 -5.88 0.59
C LEU A 65 9.58 -5.12 -0.59
N THR A 66 9.51 -5.70 -1.78
CA THR A 66 10.12 -5.16 -3.01
C THR A 66 9.23 -5.24 -4.25
N ASP A 67 8.27 -6.17 -4.28
CA ASP A 67 7.38 -6.41 -5.44
C ASP A 67 5.91 -6.28 -5.03
N LEU A 68 5.21 -5.34 -5.68
CA LEU A 68 3.78 -5.11 -5.51
C LEU A 68 2.93 -5.70 -6.64
N SER A 69 3.54 -6.42 -7.60
CA SER A 69 2.83 -7.06 -8.72
C SER A 69 1.63 -7.92 -8.30
N PRO A 70 1.65 -8.64 -7.16
CA PRO A 70 0.49 -9.37 -6.68
C PRO A 70 -0.74 -8.49 -6.39
N LEU A 71 -0.56 -7.21 -6.08
CA LEU A 71 -1.64 -6.29 -5.68
C LEU A 71 -2.27 -5.56 -6.87
N LYS A 72 -1.71 -5.71 -8.09
CA LYS A 72 -2.10 -4.91 -9.26
C LYS A 72 -3.58 -5.00 -9.64
N ASP A 73 -4.21 -6.15 -9.34
CA ASP A 73 -5.60 -6.47 -9.71
C ASP A 73 -6.56 -6.28 -8.52
N TRP A 74 -6.08 -5.73 -7.39
CA TRP A 74 -6.95 -5.38 -6.26
C TRP A 74 -7.88 -4.22 -6.65
N ASP A 75 -9.19 -4.45 -6.48
CA ASP A 75 -10.20 -3.40 -6.61
C ASP A 75 -10.28 -2.58 -5.32
N VAL A 76 -9.55 -1.47 -5.29
CA VAL A 76 -9.51 -0.54 -4.15
C VAL A 76 -10.52 0.61 -4.27
N SER A 77 -11.44 0.55 -5.24
CA SER A 77 -12.37 1.66 -5.53
C SER A 77 -13.32 1.98 -4.38
N SER A 78 -13.54 1.07 -3.44
CA SER A 78 -14.35 1.32 -2.23
C SER A 78 -13.55 1.86 -1.04
N VAL A 79 -12.23 1.87 -1.12
CA VAL A 79 -11.37 2.32 -0.02
C VAL A 79 -11.43 3.83 0.08
N THR A 80 -11.56 4.34 1.30
CA THR A 80 -11.53 5.77 1.60
C THR A 80 -10.25 6.18 2.33
N GLU A 81 -9.62 5.28 3.09
CA GLU A 81 -8.44 5.58 3.91
C GLU A 81 -7.28 4.61 3.62
N MET A 82 -6.11 5.16 3.26
CA MET A 82 -4.86 4.43 3.00
C MET A 82 -3.64 5.04 3.72
N ASP A 83 -3.88 5.69 4.86
CA ASP A 83 -2.81 6.29 5.65
C ASP A 83 -1.74 5.24 6.01
N ASP A 84 -0.48 5.64 5.87
CA ASP A 84 0.71 4.82 6.18
C ASP A 84 0.77 3.42 5.50
N ALA A 85 -0.05 3.13 4.48
CA ALA A 85 -0.24 1.76 3.98
C ALA A 85 1.06 1.04 3.56
N PHE A 86 2.05 1.78 3.06
CA PHE A 86 3.39 1.29 2.69
C PHE A 86 4.51 2.08 3.41
N GLU A 87 4.20 2.81 4.47
CA GLU A 87 5.17 3.60 5.23
C GLU A 87 6.40 2.73 5.59
N GLY A 88 7.61 3.23 5.38
CA GLY A 88 8.83 2.53 5.80
C GLY A 88 9.16 1.26 5.03
N CYS A 89 8.53 1.00 3.87
CA CYS A 89 8.96 -0.02 2.91
C CYS A 89 10.25 0.43 2.18
N VAL A 90 11.37 0.48 2.91
CA VAL A 90 12.62 1.12 2.47
C VAL A 90 13.26 0.56 1.20
N HIS A 91 12.95 -0.69 0.82
CA HIS A 91 13.44 -1.35 -0.38
C HIS A 91 12.44 -1.37 -1.55
N LEU A 92 11.30 -0.69 -1.40
CA LEU A 92 10.34 -0.54 -2.49
C LEU A 92 10.89 0.46 -3.53
N GLU A 93 11.03 0.01 -4.78
CA GLU A 93 11.62 0.80 -5.87
C GLU A 93 10.63 1.10 -7.01
N ASP A 94 9.59 0.28 -7.19
CA ASP A 94 8.64 0.37 -8.30
C ASP A 94 7.17 0.38 -7.81
N LEU A 95 6.44 1.44 -8.15
CA LEU A 95 5.00 1.59 -7.87
C LEU A 95 4.13 1.32 -9.10
N SER A 96 4.71 0.94 -10.25
CA SER A 96 3.95 0.66 -11.48
C SER A 96 2.86 -0.41 -11.33
N PRO A 97 2.96 -1.42 -10.43
CA PRO A 97 1.84 -2.32 -10.17
C PRO A 97 0.58 -1.61 -9.64
N LEU A 98 0.73 -0.47 -8.97
CA LEU A 98 -0.37 0.30 -8.39
C LEU A 98 -0.95 1.35 -9.36
N ALA A 99 -0.35 1.55 -10.53
CA ALA A 99 -0.74 2.59 -11.48
C ALA A 99 -2.21 2.47 -11.96
N GLY A 100 -2.77 1.25 -11.92
CA GLY A 100 -4.16 0.97 -12.31
C GLY A 100 -5.19 1.05 -11.18
N TRP A 101 -4.77 1.33 -9.95
CA TRP A 101 -5.70 1.46 -8.83
C TRP A 101 -6.63 2.67 -8.99
N ASP A 102 -7.92 2.49 -8.74
CA ASP A 102 -8.89 3.58 -8.65
C ASP A 102 -8.84 4.18 -7.24
N VAL A 103 -8.04 5.23 -7.07
CA VAL A 103 -7.88 5.96 -5.81
C VAL A 103 -8.85 7.15 -5.66
N SER A 104 -9.82 7.29 -6.58
CA SER A 104 -10.69 8.47 -6.65
C SER A 104 -11.62 8.63 -5.44
N ASN A 105 -11.82 7.58 -4.64
CA ASN A 105 -12.62 7.65 -3.42
C ASN A 105 -11.80 7.84 -2.13
N LEU A 106 -10.47 7.92 -2.23
CA LEU A 106 -9.63 8.20 -1.05
C LEU A 106 -9.92 9.62 -0.51
N ASN A 107 -10.12 9.70 0.79
CA ASN A 107 -10.14 10.96 1.55
C ASN A 107 -8.75 11.27 2.14
N SER A 108 -7.92 10.25 2.38
CA SER A 108 -6.66 10.37 3.09
C SER A 108 -5.67 9.32 2.61
N MET A 109 -4.45 9.77 2.37
CA MET A 109 -3.26 8.97 2.08
C MET A 109 -2.05 9.53 2.84
N GLU A 110 -2.28 10.07 4.04
CA GLU A 110 -1.22 10.62 4.89
C GLU A 110 -0.10 9.59 5.00
N ARG A 111 1.14 10.00 4.72
CA ARG A 111 2.35 9.17 4.87
C ARG A 111 2.34 7.82 4.13
N MET A 112 1.44 7.59 3.17
CA MET A 112 1.25 6.28 2.51
C MET A 112 2.57 5.67 2.00
N PHE A 113 3.51 6.49 1.50
CA PHE A 113 4.83 6.06 1.06
C PHE A 113 5.98 6.71 1.86
N SER A 114 5.70 7.34 2.99
CA SER A 114 6.72 8.00 3.83
C SER A 114 7.83 7.00 4.19
N GLY A 115 9.09 7.40 4.02
CA GLY A 115 10.25 6.56 4.31
C GLY A 115 10.57 5.48 3.27
N CYS A 116 9.85 5.42 2.13
CA CYS A 116 10.20 4.53 1.01
C CYS A 116 11.43 5.06 0.25
N SER A 117 12.62 4.93 0.86
CA SER A 117 13.86 5.52 0.35
C SER A 117 14.38 4.95 -0.98
N GLY A 118 13.82 3.83 -1.44
CA GLY A 118 14.16 3.18 -2.72
C GLY A 118 13.47 3.79 -3.94
N LEU A 119 12.43 4.63 -3.74
CA LEU A 119 11.65 5.22 -4.84
C LEU A 119 12.44 6.28 -5.62
N VAL A 120 12.38 6.21 -6.97
CA VAL A 120 13.13 7.10 -7.86
C VAL A 120 12.24 7.83 -8.88
N ASP A 121 11.39 7.10 -9.61
CA ASP A 121 10.52 7.67 -10.65
C ASP A 121 9.05 7.29 -10.38
N LEU A 122 8.23 8.28 -10.06
CA LEU A 122 6.83 8.13 -9.69
C LEU A 122 5.86 8.53 -10.79
N SER A 123 6.35 8.77 -12.02
CA SER A 123 5.49 9.15 -13.16
C SER A 123 4.46 8.08 -13.54
N CYS A 124 4.65 6.84 -13.09
CA CYS A 124 3.65 5.78 -13.22
C CYS A 124 2.32 6.10 -12.53
N LEU A 125 2.30 7.01 -11.55
CA LEU A 125 1.10 7.42 -10.81
C LEU A 125 0.43 8.68 -11.39
N ASN A 126 0.87 9.18 -12.55
CA ASN A 126 0.32 10.40 -13.14
C ASN A 126 -1.20 10.33 -13.40
N GLU A 127 -1.74 9.14 -13.65
CA GLU A 127 -3.15 8.93 -13.97
C GLU A 127 -4.04 8.73 -12.73
N TRP A 128 -3.48 8.78 -11.51
CA TRP A 128 -4.28 8.75 -10.30
C TRP A 128 -5.15 10.01 -10.18
N ASP A 129 -6.46 9.81 -10.07
CA ASP A 129 -7.39 10.89 -9.69
C ASP A 129 -7.38 11.05 -8.17
N VAL A 130 -6.66 12.07 -7.71
CA VAL A 130 -6.52 12.40 -6.29
C VAL A 130 -7.39 13.58 -5.87
N SER A 131 -8.38 13.97 -6.68
CA SER A 131 -9.16 15.20 -6.48
C SER A 131 -10.04 15.21 -5.21
N ASN A 132 -10.35 14.03 -4.65
CA ASN A 132 -11.13 13.89 -3.42
C ASN A 132 -10.28 13.75 -2.15
N VAL A 133 -8.95 13.69 -2.29
CA VAL A 133 -8.04 13.44 -1.17
C VAL A 133 -7.82 14.75 -0.42
N GLU A 134 -8.25 14.77 0.85
CA GLU A 134 -8.15 15.93 1.73
C GLU A 134 -6.81 15.97 2.48
N ASP A 135 -6.22 14.81 2.78
CA ASP A 135 -4.93 14.70 3.48
C ASP A 135 -3.90 13.89 2.67
N MET A 136 -2.83 14.58 2.25
CA MET A 136 -1.63 14.02 1.63
C MET A 136 -0.37 14.37 2.42
N LYS A 137 -0.53 14.74 3.70
CA LYS A 137 0.60 15.19 4.51
C LYS A 137 1.68 14.12 4.54
N ASP A 138 2.93 14.57 4.40
CA ASP A 138 4.09 13.70 4.48
C ASP A 138 4.07 12.49 3.49
N LEU A 139 3.26 12.51 2.42
CA LEU A 139 3.03 11.37 1.52
C LEU A 139 4.32 10.70 1.03
N PHE A 140 5.32 11.50 0.63
CA PHE A 140 6.65 11.06 0.22
C PHE A 140 7.76 11.57 1.14
N LYS A 141 7.44 11.89 2.40
CA LYS A 141 8.45 12.33 3.38
C LYS A 141 9.55 11.28 3.53
N ASP A 142 10.78 11.73 3.70
CA ASP A 142 11.98 10.87 3.82
C ASP A 142 12.24 9.94 2.60
N CYS A 143 11.56 10.13 1.46
CA CYS A 143 11.85 9.48 0.18
C CYS A 143 12.97 10.22 -0.56
N ASN A 144 14.18 10.14 -0.03
CA ASN A 144 15.31 10.99 -0.45
C ASN A 144 15.88 10.72 -1.86
N SER A 145 15.39 9.68 -2.55
CA SER A 145 15.90 9.25 -3.87
C SER A 145 15.02 9.67 -5.05
N ILE A 146 13.86 10.29 -4.81
CA ILE A 146 12.90 10.63 -5.87
C ILE A 146 13.50 11.72 -6.78
N GLU A 147 13.57 11.40 -8.08
CA GLU A 147 13.96 12.33 -9.14
C GLU A 147 12.75 12.86 -9.92
N LYS A 148 11.64 12.13 -9.93
CA LYS A 148 10.39 12.52 -10.60
C LYS A 148 9.18 12.18 -9.75
N TYR A 149 8.42 13.20 -9.38
CA TYR A 149 7.13 13.09 -8.70
C TYR A 149 5.98 12.93 -9.70
N PRO A 150 4.81 12.42 -9.27
CA PRO A 150 3.60 12.46 -10.08
C PRO A 150 3.19 13.90 -10.39
N GLU A 151 2.56 14.13 -11.55
CA GLU A 151 2.20 15.50 -11.99
C GLU A 151 1.23 16.24 -11.06
N TRP A 152 0.42 15.51 -10.28
CA TRP A 152 -0.53 16.08 -9.32
C TRP A 152 0.08 16.41 -7.96
N TYR A 153 1.33 16.01 -7.69
CA TYR A 153 1.97 16.23 -6.41
C TYR A 153 2.64 17.61 -6.37
N GLU A 154 2.08 18.51 -5.56
CA GLU A 154 2.63 19.85 -5.29
C GLU A 154 3.30 19.86 -3.91
N ASP A 155 4.62 20.05 -3.85
CA ASP A 155 5.42 20.20 -2.61
C ASP A 155 5.07 21.44 -1.76
#